data_AF-A0A920TU99-F1
#
_entry.id   AF-A0A920TU99-F1
#
_cell.length_a   1.000
_cell.length_b   1.000
_cell.length_c   1.000
_cell.angle_alpha   90.00
_cell.angle_beta   90.00
_cell.angle_gamma   90.00
#
_symmetry.space_group_name_H-M   'P 1'
#
loop_
_entity.id
_entity.type
_entity.pdbx_description
1 polymer ?
#
loop_
_entity_poly.entity_id
_entity_poly.type
_entity_poly.pdbx_seq_one_letter_code
_entity_poly.pdbx_strand_id
1 'polypeptide(L)'
;MFQTNGRVYFGVFSLDMFKDVTLRLILGGSLDQARRRTKVAWIIGYLWTLLSFVSVTSWIFLPVADDTVGQRLSLNLYVGLVCEVGVVAFLSYGVMRRKPKMATALFFYFWVSRLFWLSTGLISLDGIPNIVRFIALHLVPVYLFYQGMRGAWTHHWLTNRYDDWQANSERPA
;
A
#
# COMPACT_ATOMS: atom_id res chain seq x y z
N MET A 1 3.94 24.21 38.83
CA MET A 1 3.44 23.48 40.02
C MET A 1 2.21 24.24 40.50
N PHE A 2 1.00 23.76 40.19
CA PHE A 2 -0.24 24.38 40.65
C PHE A 2 -0.87 23.43 41.66
N GLN A 3 -1.04 23.91 42.89
CA GLN A 3 -1.52 23.15 44.04
C GLN A 3 -2.94 23.62 44.36
N THR A 4 -3.93 22.81 44.04
CA THR A 4 -5.30 22.96 44.55
C THR A 4 -5.79 21.60 45.02
N ASN A 5 -6.10 21.51 46.32
CA ASN A 5 -6.87 20.45 46.97
C ASN A 5 -6.42 19.00 46.77
N GLY A 6 -5.40 18.59 47.53
CA GLY A 6 -5.39 17.30 48.25
C GLY A 6 -5.49 15.99 47.46
N ARG A 7 -5.45 15.99 46.13
CA ARG A 7 -5.29 14.79 45.31
C ARG A 7 -4.03 14.93 44.49
N VAL A 8 -3.01 14.19 44.89
CA VAL A 8 -1.83 13.99 44.05
C VAL A 8 -2.25 13.06 42.92
N TYR A 9 -2.57 13.62 41.75
CA TYR A 9 -2.72 12.86 40.52
C TYR A 9 -1.33 12.43 40.05
N PHE A 10 -0.74 11.44 40.73
CA PHE A 10 0.44 10.74 40.24
C PHE A 10 0.03 9.94 39.00
N GLY A 11 0.43 10.43 37.82
CA GLY A 11 0.84 9.58 36.72
C GLY A 11 -0.22 8.64 36.13
N VAL A 12 -1.44 9.10 35.86
CA VAL A 12 -2.24 8.51 34.76
C VAL A 12 -1.90 9.23 33.46
N PHE A 13 -0.59 9.33 33.15
CA PHE A 13 -0.12 9.46 31.78
C PHE A 13 -0.32 8.09 31.15
N SER A 14 -1.59 7.76 30.95
CA SER A 14 -2.07 6.42 30.63
C SER A 14 -1.40 5.91 29.36
N LEU A 15 -1.14 4.62 29.32
CA LEU A 15 -0.80 3.84 28.12
C LEU A 15 -1.65 4.24 26.89
N ASP A 16 -2.87 4.71 27.14
CA ASP A 16 -3.79 5.25 26.12
C ASP A 16 -3.29 6.53 25.45
N MET A 17 -2.69 7.46 26.20
CA MET A 17 -2.12 8.68 25.63
C MET A 17 -0.89 8.35 24.78
N PHE A 18 -0.06 7.40 25.21
CA PHE A 18 1.08 6.94 24.44
C PHE A 18 0.62 6.20 23.17
N LYS A 19 -0.40 5.35 23.28
CA LYS A 19 -1.06 4.72 22.12
C LYS A 19 -1.61 5.76 21.18
N ASP A 20 -2.36 6.76 21.65
CA ASP A 20 -2.97 7.79 20.80
C ASP A 20 -1.90 8.66 20.10
N VAL A 21 -0.80 8.98 20.79
CA VAL A 21 0.34 9.70 20.20
C VAL A 21 1.06 8.84 19.17
N THR A 22 1.30 7.56 19.48
CA THR A 22 1.95 6.61 18.56
C THR A 22 1.05 6.37 17.34
N LEU A 23 -0.27 6.25 17.55
CA LEU A 23 -1.27 6.08 16.51
C LEU A 23 -1.39 7.35 15.65
N ARG A 24 -1.28 8.56 16.23
CA ARG A 24 -1.20 9.85 15.49
C ARG A 24 0.14 10.10 14.80
N LEU A 25 1.21 9.41 15.21
CA LEU A 25 2.49 9.40 14.50
C LEU A 25 2.45 8.43 13.31
N ILE A 26 1.79 7.28 13.50
CA ILE A 26 1.60 6.25 12.47
C ILE A 26 0.51 6.65 11.46
N LEU A 27 -0.61 7.20 11.91
CA LEU A 27 -1.71 7.71 11.10
C LEU A 27 -1.58 9.24 11.02
N GLY A 28 -1.70 9.82 9.83
CA GLY A 28 -1.53 11.27 9.66
C GLY A 28 -2.55 12.08 10.47
N GLY A 29 -2.17 13.28 10.91
CA GLY A 29 -3.08 14.15 11.67
C GLY A 29 -4.18 14.83 10.84
N SER A 30 -4.16 14.72 9.50
CA SER A 30 -5.10 15.45 8.63
C SER A 30 -5.69 14.61 7.49
N LEU A 31 -6.99 14.84 7.25
CA LEU A 31 -7.74 14.24 6.14
C LEU A 31 -7.19 14.64 4.77
N ASP A 32 -6.73 15.88 4.62
CA ASP A 32 -6.15 16.36 3.36
C ASP A 32 -4.83 15.65 3.01
N GLN A 33 -3.97 15.44 4.01
CA GLN A 33 -2.73 14.69 3.80
C GLN A 33 -3.02 13.22 3.54
N ALA A 34 -4.01 12.63 4.21
CA ALA A 34 -4.49 11.27 3.95
C ALA A 34 -5.03 11.11 2.52
N ARG A 35 -5.82 12.08 2.04
CA ARG A 35 -6.35 12.15 0.67
C ARG A 35 -5.23 12.30 -0.36
N ARG A 36 -4.22 13.12 -0.09
CA ARG A 36 -3.07 13.29 -0.98
C ARG A 36 -2.23 12.00 -1.07
N ARG A 37 -1.95 11.35 0.06
CA ARG A 37 -1.20 10.08 0.11
C ARG A 37 -1.91 8.95 -0.62
N THR A 38 -3.21 8.78 -0.36
CA THR A 38 -4.04 7.82 -1.11
C THR A 38 -4.10 8.16 -2.60
N LYS A 39 -4.17 9.45 -2.96
CA LYS A 39 -4.17 9.90 -4.35
C LYS A 39 -2.93 9.46 -5.12
N VAL A 40 -1.76 9.72 -4.55
CA VAL A 40 -0.48 9.34 -5.18
C VAL A 40 -0.39 7.81 -5.31
N ALA A 41 -0.78 7.07 -4.27
CA ALA A 41 -0.70 5.62 -4.27
C ALA A 41 -1.56 4.95 -5.36
N TRP A 42 -2.82 5.38 -5.54
CA TRP A 42 -3.67 4.78 -6.58
C TRP A 42 -3.23 5.20 -7.99
N ILE A 43 -2.72 6.42 -8.19
CA ILE A 43 -2.16 6.85 -9.48
C ILE A 43 -0.99 5.95 -9.87
N ILE A 44 -0.08 5.71 -8.93
CA ILE A 44 1.08 4.84 -9.16
C ILE A 44 0.66 3.39 -9.36
N GLY A 45 -0.36 2.93 -8.65
CA GLY A 45 -0.97 1.63 -8.88
C GLY A 45 -1.45 1.45 -10.32
N TYR A 46 -2.18 2.40 -10.89
CA TYR A 46 -2.60 2.33 -12.29
C TYR A 46 -1.46 2.51 -13.28
N LEU A 47 -0.51 3.40 -13.02
CA LEU A 47 0.69 3.53 -13.86
C LEU A 47 1.47 2.22 -13.91
N TRP A 48 1.58 1.53 -12.77
CA TRP A 48 2.22 0.22 -12.70
C TRP A 48 1.45 -0.84 -13.48
N THR A 49 0.13 -0.89 -13.33
CA THR A 49 -0.75 -1.78 -14.11
C THR A 49 -0.58 -1.55 -15.59
N LEU A 50 -0.54 -0.28 -16.05
CA LEU A 50 -0.36 0.06 -17.46
C LEU A 50 1.02 -0.39 -17.97
N LEU A 51 2.09 -0.10 -17.22
CA LEU A 51 3.44 -0.52 -17.58
C LEU A 51 3.56 -2.05 -17.67
N SER A 52 2.97 -2.75 -16.69
CA SER A 52 2.94 -4.21 -16.65
C SER A 52 2.13 -4.79 -17.81
N PHE A 53 0.98 -4.19 -18.13
CA PHE A 53 0.16 -4.59 -19.26
C PHE A 53 0.92 -4.47 -20.58
N VAL A 54 1.57 -3.32 -20.84
CA VAL A 54 2.39 -3.11 -22.05
C VAL A 54 3.52 -4.15 -22.13
N SER A 55 4.22 -4.39 -21.02
CA SER A 55 5.30 -5.39 -20.96
C SER A 55 4.79 -6.79 -21.31
N VAL A 56 3.62 -7.17 -20.78
CA VAL A 56 3.01 -8.48 -21.02
C VAL A 56 2.53 -8.62 -22.46
N THR A 57 1.91 -7.58 -23.03
CA THR A 57 1.48 -7.61 -24.43
C THR A 57 2.66 -7.67 -25.40
N SER A 58 3.78 -7.01 -25.08
CA SER A 58 5.00 -7.09 -25.91
C SER A 58 5.58 -8.50 -26.00
N TRP A 59 5.39 -9.34 -24.97
CA TRP A 59 5.82 -10.74 -24.99
C TRP A 59 5.02 -11.62 -25.96
N ILE A 60 3.76 -11.27 -26.24
CA ILE A 60 2.90 -12.01 -27.18
C ILE A 60 3.39 -11.86 -28.62
N PHE A 61 4.02 -10.73 -28.96
CA PHE A 61 4.45 -10.42 -30.32
C PHE A 61 5.87 -10.91 -30.64
N LEU A 62 6.59 -11.49 -29.69
CA LEU A 62 7.91 -12.08 -29.93
C LEU A 62 7.76 -13.52 -30.41
N PRO A 63 8.31 -13.90 -31.59
CA PRO A 63 8.29 -15.28 -32.05
C PRO A 63 9.13 -16.15 -31.11
N VAL A 64 8.48 -16.97 -30.28
CA VAL A 64 9.13 -17.96 -29.42
C VAL A 64 9.45 -19.19 -30.26
N ALA A 65 10.74 -19.53 -30.39
CA ALA A 65 11.20 -20.70 -31.10
C ALA A 65 10.84 -22.01 -30.35
N ASP A 66 10.07 -22.86 -31.03
CA ASP A 66 9.87 -24.33 -31.03
C ASP A 66 10.25 -25.27 -29.85
N ASP A 67 10.47 -24.81 -28.62
CA ASP A 67 10.62 -25.71 -27.46
C ASP A 67 9.31 -25.84 -26.66
N THR A 68 8.59 -26.94 -26.85
CA THR A 68 7.27 -27.22 -26.21
C THR A 68 7.24 -27.10 -24.68
N VAL A 69 8.34 -27.42 -23.99
CA VAL A 69 8.45 -27.26 -22.52
C VAL A 69 8.65 -25.79 -22.13
N GLY A 70 9.53 -25.08 -22.86
CA GLY A 70 9.74 -23.64 -22.69
C GLY A 70 8.48 -22.84 -23.00
N GLN A 71 7.70 -23.29 -23.98
CA GLN A 71 6.44 -22.69 -24.40
C GLN A 71 5.32 -22.86 -23.36
N ARG A 72 5.25 -24.01 -22.66
CA ARG A 72 4.30 -24.20 -21.55
C ARG A 72 4.67 -23.37 -20.32
N LEU A 73 5.96 -23.29 -20.00
CA LEU A 73 6.46 -22.46 -18.90
C LEU A 73 6.21 -20.97 -19.18
N SER A 74 6.48 -20.51 -20.40
CA SER A 74 6.25 -19.13 -20.82
C SER A 74 4.75 -18.76 -20.84
N LEU A 75 3.89 -19.69 -21.25
CA LEU A 75 2.44 -19.48 -21.26
C LEU A 75 1.84 -19.43 -19.85
N ASN A 76 2.30 -20.28 -18.93
CA ASN A 76 1.91 -20.22 -17.51
C ASN A 76 2.39 -18.92 -16.84
N LEU A 77 3.62 -18.48 -17.13
CA LEU A 77 4.15 -17.21 -16.65
C LEU A 77 3.35 -16.03 -17.21
N TYR A 78 2.97 -16.09 -18.48
CA TYR A 78 2.13 -15.08 -19.13
C TYR A 78 0.75 -14.96 -18.46
N VAL A 79 0.05 -16.08 -18.24
CA VAL A 79 -1.24 -16.07 -17.54
C VAL A 79 -1.09 -15.52 -16.12
N GLY A 80 -0.05 -15.92 -15.40
CA GLY A 80 0.28 -15.40 -14.07
C GLY A 80 0.49 -13.87 -14.06
N LEU A 81 1.20 -13.35 -15.06
CA LEU A 81 1.43 -11.91 -15.23
C LEU A 81 0.14 -11.15 -15.56
N VAL A 82 -0.72 -11.67 -16.43
CA VAL A 82 -2.03 -11.06 -16.73
C VAL A 82 -2.90 -11.01 -15.46
N CYS A 83 -2.90 -12.09 -14.68
CA CYS A 83 -3.58 -12.12 -13.39
C CYS A 83 -3.01 -11.08 -12.40
N GLU A 84 -1.68 -10.92 -12.35
CA GLU A 84 -1.04 -9.88 -11.51
C GLU A 84 -1.49 -8.48 -11.90
N VAL A 85 -1.55 -8.17 -13.21
CA VAL A 85 -2.09 -6.89 -13.70
C VAL A 85 -3.51 -6.65 -13.20
N GLY A 86 -4.38 -7.66 -13.30
CA GLY A 86 -5.77 -7.58 -12.80
C GLY A 86 -5.86 -7.36 -11.29
N VAL A 87 -5.06 -8.09 -10.51
CA VAL A 87 -5.02 -7.98 -9.04
C VAL A 87 -4.55 -6.58 -8.61
N VAL A 88 -3.46 -6.08 -9.20
CA VAL A 88 -2.93 -4.74 -8.88
C VAL A 88 -3.95 -3.65 -9.24
N ALA A 89 -4.63 -3.77 -10.39
CA ALA A 89 -5.67 -2.83 -10.81
C ALA A 89 -6.85 -2.80 -9.82
N PHE A 90 -7.34 -3.99 -9.43
CA PHE A 90 -8.45 -4.12 -8.49
C PHE A 90 -8.10 -3.57 -7.10
N LEU A 91 -6.91 -3.89 -6.59
CA LEU A 91 -6.45 -3.40 -5.30
C LEU A 91 -6.21 -1.88 -5.32
N SER A 92 -5.67 -1.34 -6.42
CA SER A 92 -5.49 0.11 -6.64
C SER A 92 -6.83 0.85 -6.65
N TYR A 93 -7.87 0.27 -7.27
CA TYR A 93 -9.23 0.80 -7.17
C TYR A 93 -9.75 0.83 -5.72
N GLY A 94 -9.41 -0.20 -4.93
CA GLY A 94 -9.66 -0.21 -3.49
C GLY A 94 -9.00 0.95 -2.73
N VAL A 95 -7.77 1.30 -3.10
CA VAL A 95 -7.05 2.48 -2.56
C VAL A 95 -7.72 3.78 -2.97
N MET A 96 -8.19 3.89 -4.21
CA MET A 96 -8.97 5.04 -4.69
C MET A 96 -10.26 5.22 -3.87
N ARG A 97 -10.94 4.12 -3.55
CA ARG A 97 -12.10 4.07 -2.65
C ARG A 97 -11.75 4.19 -1.16
N ARG A 98 -10.47 4.38 -0.84
CA ARG A 98 -9.93 4.54 0.53
C ARG A 98 -10.26 3.36 1.46
N LYS A 99 -10.42 2.15 0.91
CA LYS A 99 -10.68 0.94 1.70
C LYS A 99 -9.37 0.46 2.35
N PRO A 100 -9.23 0.50 3.69
CA PRO A 100 -7.96 0.21 4.35
C PRO A 100 -7.48 -1.23 4.12
N LYS A 101 -8.40 -2.20 4.10
CA LYS A 101 -8.09 -3.62 3.83
C LYS A 101 -7.46 -3.82 2.46
N MET A 102 -7.99 -3.15 1.42
CA MET A 102 -7.46 -3.27 0.05
C MET A 102 -6.12 -2.55 -0.11
N ALA A 103 -5.92 -1.42 0.55
CA ALA A 103 -4.63 -0.73 0.55
C ALA A 103 -3.53 -1.54 1.25
N THR A 104 -3.90 -2.21 2.33
CA THR A 104 -3.00 -3.14 3.05
C THR A 104 -2.67 -4.34 2.17
N ALA A 105 -3.69 -4.95 1.54
CA ALA A 105 -3.49 -6.04 0.60
C ALA A 105 -2.60 -5.62 -0.59
N LEU A 106 -2.77 -4.43 -1.16
CA LEU A 106 -1.92 -3.91 -2.23
C LEU A 106 -0.46 -3.85 -1.82
N PHE A 107 -0.18 -3.30 -0.63
CA PHE A 107 1.17 -3.18 -0.10
C PHE A 107 1.83 -4.55 0.06
N PHE A 108 1.16 -5.50 0.75
CA PHE A 108 1.72 -6.83 0.97
C PHE A 108 1.83 -7.64 -0.32
N TYR A 109 0.82 -7.58 -1.19
CA TYR A 109 0.83 -8.26 -2.47
C TYR A 109 2.02 -7.80 -3.32
N PHE A 110 2.23 -6.48 -3.42
CA PHE A 110 3.34 -5.94 -4.19
C PHE A 110 4.69 -6.36 -3.61
N TRP A 111 4.83 -6.42 -2.27
CA TRP A 111 6.04 -6.89 -1.61
C TRP A 111 6.33 -8.37 -1.90
N VAL A 112 5.34 -9.24 -1.68
CA VAL A 112 5.46 -10.70 -1.87
C VAL A 112 5.71 -11.05 -3.33
N SER A 113 4.98 -10.40 -4.25
CA SER A 113 5.18 -10.56 -5.69
C SER A 113 6.65 -10.27 -6.07
N ARG A 114 7.25 -9.17 -5.59
CA ARG A 114 8.64 -8.83 -5.96
C ARG A 114 9.68 -9.77 -5.38
N LEU A 115 9.45 -10.37 -4.20
CA LEU A 115 10.32 -11.44 -3.70
C LEU A 115 10.27 -12.67 -4.60
N PHE A 116 9.08 -13.04 -5.08
CA PHE A 116 8.93 -14.12 -6.06
C PHE A 116 9.70 -13.80 -7.35
N TRP A 117 9.55 -12.59 -7.91
CA TRP A 117 10.27 -12.17 -9.13
C TRP A 117 11.79 -12.04 -8.96
N LEU A 118 12.26 -11.69 -7.75
CA LEU A 118 13.68 -11.75 -7.40
C LEU A 118 14.18 -13.20 -7.40
N SER A 119 13.43 -14.12 -6.81
CA SER A 119 13.83 -15.54 -6.72
C SER A 119 13.86 -16.25 -8.08
N THR A 120 13.07 -15.79 -9.05
CA THR A 120 13.06 -16.33 -10.42
C THR A 120 14.15 -15.74 -11.31
N GLY A 121 14.98 -14.81 -10.80
CA GLY A 121 16.08 -14.20 -11.55
C GLY A 121 15.66 -13.19 -12.63
N LEU A 122 14.35 -12.91 -12.75
CA LEU A 122 13.83 -11.88 -13.66
C LEU A 122 14.23 -10.46 -13.24
N ILE A 123 14.59 -10.28 -11.98
CA ILE A 123 15.18 -9.07 -11.42
C ILE A 123 16.66 -9.36 -11.12
N SER A 124 17.56 -8.88 -11.99
CA SER A 124 19.00 -8.94 -11.74
C SER A 124 19.43 -7.74 -10.89
N LEU A 125 20.33 -7.99 -9.93
CA LEU A 125 20.99 -6.98 -9.10
C LEU A 125 22.46 -6.77 -9.52
N ASP A 126 22.88 -7.34 -10.65
CA ASP A 126 24.28 -7.26 -11.08
C ASP A 126 24.59 -5.90 -11.68
N GLY A 127 25.43 -5.14 -10.96
CA GLY A 127 25.92 -3.83 -11.39
C GLY A 127 25.05 -2.65 -10.93
N ILE A 128 25.70 -1.49 -10.80
CA ILE A 128 25.09 -0.25 -10.31
C ILE A 128 23.81 0.15 -11.09
N PRO A 129 23.76 0.06 -12.44
CA PRO A 129 22.54 0.42 -13.20
C PRO A 129 21.32 -0.44 -12.84
N ASN A 130 21.53 -1.73 -12.57
CA ASN A 130 20.46 -2.66 -12.22
C ASN A 130 19.97 -2.45 -10.78
N ILE A 131 20.86 -2.08 -9.86
CA ILE A 131 20.50 -1.69 -8.49
C ILE A 131 19.65 -0.41 -8.49
N VAL A 132 20.03 0.60 -9.26
CA VAL A 132 19.25 1.84 -9.38
C VAL A 132 17.87 1.56 -9.97
N ARG A 133 17.82 0.70 -11.00
CA ARG A 133 16.55 0.26 -11.60
C ARG A 133 15.68 -0.50 -10.60
N PHE A 134 16.27 -1.36 -9.77
CA PHE A 134 15.55 -2.06 -8.71
C PHE A 134 14.94 -1.08 -7.70
N ILE A 135 15.72 -0.10 -7.25
CA ILE A 135 15.25 0.90 -6.30
C ILE A 135 14.09 1.71 -6.91
N ALA A 136 14.28 2.22 -8.12
CA ALA A 136 13.30 3.07 -8.78
C ALA A 136 12.01 2.34 -9.16
N LEU A 137 12.10 1.10 -9.65
CA LEU A 137 10.95 0.34 -10.13
C LEU A 137 10.29 -0.52 -9.05
N HIS A 138 10.95 -0.82 -7.94
CA HIS A 138 10.39 -1.73 -6.94
C HIS A 138 10.30 -1.11 -5.55
N LEU A 139 11.37 -0.51 -5.03
CA LEU A 139 11.34 0.11 -3.69
C LEU A 139 10.51 1.39 -3.65
N VAL A 140 10.58 2.24 -4.68
CA VAL A 140 9.80 3.49 -4.73
C VAL A 140 8.29 3.21 -4.76
N PRO A 141 7.75 2.32 -5.63
CA PRO A 141 6.34 1.94 -5.57
C PRO A 141 5.92 1.32 -4.24
N VAL A 142 6.76 0.46 -3.64
CA VAL A 142 6.51 -0.11 -2.31
C VAL A 142 6.32 0.98 -1.26
N TYR A 143 7.21 1.97 -1.23
CA TYR A 143 7.09 3.10 -0.32
C TYR A 143 5.81 3.91 -0.55
N LEU A 144 5.41 4.09 -1.81
CA LEU A 144 4.21 4.87 -2.16
C LEU A 144 2.93 4.10 -1.85
N PHE A 145 2.90 2.78 -1.98
CA PHE A 145 1.80 1.94 -1.50
C PHE A 145 1.72 1.92 0.02
N TYR A 146 2.87 1.91 0.72
CA TYR A 146 2.90 2.07 2.17
C TYR A 146 2.28 3.41 2.60
N GLN A 147 2.62 4.51 1.93
CA GLN A 147 2.00 5.82 2.17
C GLN A 147 0.50 5.81 1.86
N GLY A 148 0.09 5.12 0.79
CA GLY A 148 -1.33 4.90 0.45
C GLY A 148 -2.10 4.15 1.53
N MET A 149 -1.53 3.06 2.05
CA MET A 149 -2.07 2.30 3.18
C MET A 149 -2.22 3.18 4.41
N ARG A 150 -1.17 3.91 4.81
CA ARG A 150 -1.24 4.86 5.92
C ARG A 150 -2.35 5.90 5.70
N GLY A 151 -2.47 6.44 4.50
CA GLY A 151 -3.53 7.39 4.15
C GLY A 151 -4.94 6.80 4.26
N ALA A 152 -5.15 5.57 3.78
CA ALA A 152 -6.45 4.90 3.87
C ALA A 152 -6.86 4.62 5.32
N TRP A 153 -5.94 4.13 6.14
CA TRP A 153 -6.17 3.92 7.57
C TRP A 153 -6.41 5.23 8.32
N THR A 154 -5.68 6.28 7.97
CA THR A 154 -5.86 7.62 8.56
C THR A 154 -7.25 8.15 8.27
N HIS A 155 -7.70 8.05 7.02
CA HIS A 155 -9.04 8.46 6.64
C HIS A 155 -10.12 7.64 7.37
N HIS A 156 -9.96 6.31 7.43
CA HIS A 156 -10.92 5.45 8.12
C HIS A 156 -11.04 5.79 9.60
N TRP A 157 -9.91 5.99 10.29
CA TRP A 157 -9.88 6.30 11.71
C TRP A 157 -10.47 7.68 12.02
N LEU A 158 -10.14 8.71 11.22
CA LEU A 158 -10.67 10.06 11.41
C LEU A 158 -12.18 10.13 11.13
N THR A 159 -12.69 9.41 10.12
CA THR A 159 -14.13 9.35 9.84
C THR A 159 -14.89 8.66 10.95
N ASN A 160 -14.47 7.47 11.39
CA ASN A 160 -15.16 6.76 12.47
C ASN A 160 -15.14 7.55 13.80
N ARG A 161 -14.02 8.21 14.12
CA ARG A 161 -13.92 9.03 15.34
C ARG A 161 -14.88 10.23 15.34
N TYR A 162 -15.17 10.79 14.15
CA TYR A 162 -16.15 11.85 14.01
C TYR A 162 -17.58 11.34 14.19
N ASP A 163 -17.91 10.22 13.56
CA ASP A 163 -19.23 9.59 13.67
C ASP A 163 -19.55 9.18 15.13
N ASP A 164 -18.57 8.62 15.85
CA ASP A 164 -18.70 8.26 17.26
C ASP A 164 -18.90 9.48 18.17
N TRP A 165 -18.25 10.61 17.85
CA TRP A 165 -18.43 11.85 18.60
C TRP A 165 -19.83 12.42 18.39
N GLN A 166 -20.30 12.46 17.14
CA GLN A 166 -21.63 12.94 16.81
C GLN A 166 -22.72 12.08 17.46
N ALA A 167 -22.59 10.75 17.36
CA ALA A 167 -23.52 9.80 17.96
C ALA A 167 -23.55 9.84 19.50
N ASN A 168 -22.49 10.32 20.16
CA ASN A 168 -22.47 10.53 21.61
C ASN A 168 -22.99 11.91 22.03
N SER A 169 -22.87 12.93 21.17
CA SER A 169 -23.43 14.27 21.43
C SER A 169 -24.96 14.33 21.29
N GLU A 170 -25.56 13.40 20.54
CA GLU A 170 -27.00 13.34 20.30
C GLU A 170 -27.75 12.42 21.28
N ARG A 171 -27.06 11.75 22.21
CA ARG A 171 -27.73 10.96 23.27
C ARG A 171 -28.24 11.88 24.38
N PRO A 172 -29.55 11.89 24.69
CA PRO A 172 -30.04 12.55 25.89
C PRO A 172 -29.43 11.87 27.13
N ALA A 173 -29.05 12.69 28.11
CA ALA A 173 -28.42 12.28 29.36
C ALA A 173 -29.30 11.36 30.21
#